data_AF-A0A922Z5C6-F1
#
_entry.id   AF-A0A922Z5C6-F1
#
_cell.length_a   1.000
_cell.length_b   1.000
_cell.length_c   1.000
_cell.angle_alpha   90.00
_cell.angle_beta   90.00
_cell.angle_gamma   90.00
#
_symmetry.space_group_name_H-M   'P 1'
#
loop_
_entity.id
_entity.type
_entity.pdbx_description
1 polymer ?
#
loop_
_entity_poly.entity_id
_entity_poly.type
_entity_poly.pdbx_seq_one_letter_code
_entity_poly.pdbx_strand_id
1 'polypeptide(L)'
;MKRTNKGFTLVEIMIVVLIIGILLAIAVPNFVKARQNSRVQTVVGNLKQIESAKEQWAMDTGAASTATPTSADLTPDYVKKWPIGPVGVATDYVANNMSTLPTFKGQNADAFQGAATKAAAITAAGL
;
A
#
# COMPACT_ATOMS: atom_id res chain seq x y z
N MET A 1 23.54 -28.39 47.70
CA MET A 1 22.76 -27.22 47.23
C MET A 1 21.54 -27.71 46.47
N LYS A 2 20.34 -27.70 47.07
CA LYS A 2 19.12 -28.24 46.46
C LYS A 2 18.50 -27.16 45.57
N ARG A 3 18.61 -27.30 44.24
CA ARG A 3 17.90 -26.43 43.29
C ARG A 3 16.43 -26.82 43.31
N THR A 4 15.55 -25.92 43.77
CA THR A 4 14.10 -26.09 43.68
C THR A 4 13.67 -25.69 42.28
N ASN A 5 13.55 -26.67 41.38
CA ASN A 5 12.90 -26.46 40.09
C ASN A 5 11.39 -26.34 40.34
N LYS A 6 10.90 -25.10 40.52
CA LYS A 6 9.46 -24.82 40.47
C LYS A 6 9.03 -24.91 39.01
N GLY A 7 8.31 -25.97 38.65
CA GLY A 7 7.70 -26.11 37.33
C GLY A 7 6.44 -25.24 37.21
N PHE A 8 6.09 -24.85 35.99
CA PHE A 8 4.80 -24.21 35.68
C PHE A 8 3.65 -25.15 36.05
N THR A 9 2.62 -24.63 36.72
CA THR A 9 1.40 -25.41 36.94
C THR A 9 0.55 -25.45 35.67
N LEU A 10 -0.19 -26.54 35.46
CA LEU A 10 -1.13 -26.64 34.33
C LEU A 10 -2.18 -25.53 34.39
N VAL A 11 -2.60 -25.14 35.61
CA VAL A 11 -3.60 -24.08 35.83
C VAL A 11 -3.06 -22.71 35.36
N GLU A 12 -1.79 -22.41 35.61
CA GLU A 12 -1.18 -21.17 35.11
C GLU A 12 -1.16 -21.11 33.59
N ILE A 13 -0.82 -22.21 32.92
CA ILE A 13 -0.83 -22.25 31.45
C ILE A 13 -2.26 -22.11 30.91
N MET A 14 -3.27 -22.74 31.54
CA MET A 14 -4.67 -22.65 31.11
C MET A 14 -5.22 -21.22 31.14
N ILE A 15 -4.96 -20.47 32.22
CA ILE A 15 -5.44 -19.08 32.33
C ILE A 15 -4.72 -18.19 31.32
N VAL A 16 -3.42 -18.41 31.10
CA VAL A 16 -2.62 -17.63 30.15
C VAL A 16 -3.12 -17.82 28.72
N VAL A 17 -3.35 -19.06 28.27
CA VAL A 17 -3.86 -19.30 26.91
C VAL A 17 -5.28 -18.77 26.73
N LEU A 18 -6.10 -18.77 27.79
CA LEU A 18 -7.44 -18.18 27.77
C LEU A 18 -7.38 -16.66 27.54
N ILE A 19 -6.53 -15.94 28.27
CA ILE A 19 -6.37 -14.49 28.10
C ILE A 19 -5.79 -14.16 26.72
N ILE A 20 -4.76 -14.89 26.28
CA ILE A 20 -4.16 -14.70 24.94
C ILE A 20 -5.20 -14.97 23.85
N GLY A 21 -6.06 -15.98 24.01
CA GLY A 21 -7.15 -16.28 23.07
C GLY A 21 -8.12 -15.11 22.90
N ILE A 22 -8.53 -14.48 24.01
CA ILE A 22 -9.42 -13.31 23.98
C ILE A 22 -8.74 -12.12 23.27
N LEU A 23 -7.46 -11.86 23.58
CA LEU A 23 -6.71 -10.77 22.95
C LEU A 23 -6.54 -11.00 21.45
N LEU A 24 -6.22 -12.23 21.03
CA LEU A 24 -6.04 -12.58 19.61
C LEU A 24 -7.35 -12.44 18.82
N ALA A 25 -8.49 -12.78 19.41
CA ALA A 25 -9.79 -12.65 18.76
C ALA A 25 -10.09 -11.21 18.30
N ILE A 26 -9.62 -10.20 19.04
CA ILE A 26 -9.78 -8.78 18.70
C ILE A 26 -8.60 -8.28 17.86
N ALA A 27 -7.38 -8.70 18.22
CA ALA A 27 -6.15 -8.18 17.61
C ALA A 27 -5.98 -8.61 16.15
N VAL A 28 -6.25 -9.88 15.81
CA VAL A 28 -6.05 -10.42 14.46
C VAL A 28 -6.90 -9.69 13.40
N PRO A 29 -8.22 -9.54 13.52
CA PRO A 29 -9.02 -8.86 12.50
C PRO A 29 -8.64 -7.38 12.38
N ASN A 30 -8.28 -6.72 13.49
CA ASN A 30 -7.82 -5.34 13.46
C ASN A 30 -6.47 -5.21 12.73
N PHE A 31 -5.53 -6.13 13.00
CA PHE A 31 -4.22 -6.16 12.37
C PHE A 31 -4.32 -6.35 10.85
N VAL A 32 -5.19 -7.25 10.37
CA VAL A 32 -5.42 -7.47 8.93
C VAL A 32 -5.93 -6.20 8.26
N LYS A 33 -6.94 -5.53 8.86
CA LYS A 33 -7.46 -4.25 8.34
C LYS A 33 -6.40 -3.15 8.33
N ALA A 34 -5.61 -3.04 9.40
CA ALA A 34 -4.53 -2.06 9.49
C ALA A 34 -3.46 -2.29 8.42
N ARG A 35 -3.08 -3.55 8.18
CA ARG A 35 -2.12 -3.92 7.13
C ARG A 35 -2.65 -3.57 5.74
N GLN A 36 -3.91 -3.88 5.45
CA GLN A 36 -4.54 -3.55 4.18
C GLN A 36 -4.61 -2.02 3.96
N ASN A 37 -5.03 -1.27 4.98
CA ASN A 37 -5.04 0.20 4.93
C ASN A 37 -3.66 0.78 4.70
N SER A 38 -2.61 0.25 5.34
CA SER A 38 -1.23 0.69 5.11
C SER A 38 -0.81 0.49 3.65
N ARG A 39 -1.12 -0.67 3.06
CA ARG A 39 -0.85 -0.94 1.64
C ARG A 39 -1.56 0.06 0.72
N VAL A 40 -2.84 0.33 0.98
CA VAL A 40 -3.62 1.32 0.22
C VAL A 40 -3.00 2.71 0.31
N GLN A 41 -2.59 3.15 1.49
CA GLN A 41 -1.95 4.46 1.68
C GLN A 41 -0.63 4.56 0.91
N THR A 42 0.18 3.50 0.89
CA THR A 42 1.39 3.45 0.04
C THR A 42 1.05 3.59 -1.44
N VAL A 43 0.02 2.88 -1.93
CA VAL A 43 -0.38 2.98 -3.34
C VAL A 43 -0.84 4.39 -3.69
N VAL A 44 -1.72 4.98 -2.88
CA VAL A 44 -2.21 6.35 -3.09
C VAL A 44 -1.07 7.37 -3.05
N GLY A 45 -0.14 7.24 -2.09
CA GLY A 45 1.03 8.11 -2.01
C GLY A 45 1.92 8.02 -3.26
N ASN A 46 2.19 6.80 -3.73
CA ASN A 46 2.97 6.58 -4.96
C ASN A 46 2.27 7.16 -6.20
N LEU A 47 0.94 7.01 -6.31
CA LEU A 47 0.17 7.58 -7.43
C LEU A 47 0.24 9.11 -7.44
N LYS A 48 0.10 9.76 -6.29
CA LYS A 48 0.24 11.22 -6.16
C LYS A 48 1.66 11.69 -6.48
N GLN A 49 2.67 10.90 -6.13
CA GLN A 49 4.06 11.21 -6.48
C GLN A 49 4.28 11.16 -8.00
N ILE A 50 3.73 10.14 -8.67
CA ILE A 50 3.78 10.05 -10.14
C ILE A 50 3.02 11.20 -10.78
N GLU A 51 1.83 11.54 -10.27
CA GLU A 51 1.02 12.66 -10.77
C GLU A 51 1.79 13.98 -10.72
N SER A 52 2.37 14.32 -9.57
CA SER A 52 3.18 15.53 -9.42
C SER A 52 4.39 15.54 -10.35
N ALA A 53 5.05 14.39 -10.53
CA ALA A 53 6.18 14.29 -11.45
C ALA A 53 5.79 14.48 -12.91
N LYS A 54 4.64 13.93 -13.32
CA LYS A 54 4.09 14.14 -14.66
C LYS A 54 3.79 15.62 -14.90
N GLU A 55 3.19 16.29 -13.93
CA GLU A 55 2.86 17.72 -14.02
C GLU A 55 4.13 18.58 -14.16
N GLN A 56 5.16 18.28 -13.38
CA GLN A 56 6.46 18.96 -13.48
C GLN A 56 7.11 18.73 -14.86
N TRP A 57 7.14 17.48 -15.33
CA TRP A 57 7.66 17.15 -16.66
C TRP A 57 6.90 17.89 -17.78
N ALA A 58 5.58 17.96 -17.69
CA ALA A 58 4.76 18.67 -18.67
C ALA A 58 5.02 20.18 -18.67
N MET A 59 5.25 20.76 -17.49
CA MET A 59 5.58 22.18 -17.33
C MET A 59 6.94 22.53 -17.95
N ASP A 60 7.95 21.68 -17.76
CA ASP A 60 9.30 21.91 -18.29
C ASP A 60 9.39 21.68 -19.80
N THR A 61 8.70 20.65 -20.31
CA THR A 61 8.79 20.23 -21.71
C THR A 61 7.75 20.93 -22.60
N GLY A 62 6.78 21.65 -22.01
CA GLY A 62 5.64 22.21 -22.73
C GLY A 62 4.75 21.13 -23.36
N ALA A 63 4.68 19.96 -22.74
CA ALA A 63 4.08 18.77 -23.32
C ALA A 63 2.56 18.93 -23.50
N ALA A 64 2.04 18.50 -24.65
CA ALA A 64 0.60 18.50 -24.91
C ALA A 64 -0.13 17.50 -24.01
N SER A 65 -1.45 17.70 -23.81
CA SER A 65 -2.26 16.86 -22.92
C SER A 65 -2.31 15.37 -23.32
N THR A 66 -2.01 15.06 -24.59
CA THR A 66 -1.93 13.70 -25.13
C THR A 66 -0.57 13.04 -24.94
N ALA A 67 0.45 13.79 -24.53
CA ALA A 67 1.78 13.26 -24.31
C ALA A 67 1.76 12.26 -23.13
N THR A 68 2.44 11.12 -23.33
CA THR A 68 2.54 10.06 -22.34
C THR A 68 3.98 9.96 -21.88
N PRO A 69 4.33 10.48 -20.70
CA PRO A 69 5.68 10.33 -20.17
C PRO A 69 5.96 8.86 -19.86
N THR A 70 7.13 8.39 -20.28
CA THR A 70 7.61 7.06 -19.89
C THR A 70 8.26 7.12 -18.51
N SER A 71 8.46 5.97 -17.88
CA SER A 71 9.16 5.90 -16.60
C SER A 71 10.62 6.42 -16.70
N ALA A 72 11.22 6.38 -17.88
CA ALA A 72 12.55 6.94 -18.14
C ALA A 72 12.55 8.47 -18.24
N ASP A 73 11.45 9.09 -18.68
CA ASP A 73 11.34 10.55 -18.75
C ASP A 73 11.13 11.18 -17.37
N LEU A 74 10.50 10.42 -16.46
CA LEU A 74 10.17 10.86 -15.11
C LEU A 74 11.28 10.56 -14.10
N THR A 75 12.20 9.65 -14.40
CA THR A 75 13.29 9.27 -13.50
C THR A 75 14.65 9.50 -14.16
N PRO A 76 15.63 10.13 -13.47
CA PRO A 76 15.64 10.49 -12.05
C PRO A 76 15.16 11.92 -11.74
N ASP A 77 14.89 12.74 -12.76
CA ASP A 77 14.79 14.20 -12.61
C ASP A 77 13.53 14.65 -11.85
N TYR A 78 12.40 13.95 -12.03
CA TYR A 78 11.12 14.29 -11.41
C TYR A 78 10.72 13.32 -10.28
N VAL A 79 11.19 12.07 -10.35
CA VAL A 79 11.09 11.07 -9.28
C VAL A 79 12.42 10.36 -9.13
N LYS A 80 12.93 10.32 -7.89
CA LYS A 80 14.22 9.67 -7.56
C LYS A 80 14.29 8.19 -7.95
N LYS A 81 13.17 7.46 -7.87
CA LYS A 81 13.05 6.05 -8.24
C LYS A 81 11.61 5.73 -8.57
N TRP A 82 11.37 5.01 -9.66
CA TRP A 82 10.04 4.53 -9.99
C TRP A 82 9.45 3.67 -8.85
N PRO A 83 8.23 3.96 -8.38
CA PRO A 83 7.67 3.26 -7.22
C PRO A 83 7.39 1.79 -7.53
N ILE A 84 7.48 0.96 -6.48
CA ILE A 84 7.12 -0.46 -6.51
C ILE A 84 5.97 -0.65 -5.53
N GLY A 85 4.95 -1.41 -5.96
CA GLY A 85 3.74 -1.60 -5.18
C GLY A 85 3.99 -2.45 -3.93
N PRO A 86 3.09 -2.41 -2.93
CA PRO A 86 3.23 -3.22 -1.70
C PRO A 86 3.16 -4.74 -1.92
N VAL A 87 2.69 -5.17 -3.10
CA VAL A 87 2.38 -6.57 -3.45
C VAL A 87 2.81 -6.94 -4.88
N GLY A 88 3.75 -6.21 -5.48
CA GLY A 88 4.06 -6.43 -6.90
C GLY A 88 5.34 -5.82 -7.41
N VAL A 89 5.40 -5.62 -8.73
CA VAL A 89 6.59 -5.21 -9.49
C VAL A 89 6.44 -3.78 -10.01
N ALA A 90 7.54 -3.18 -10.45
CA ALA A 90 7.57 -1.79 -10.93
C ALA A 90 6.57 -1.50 -12.08
N THR A 91 6.16 -2.52 -12.85
CA THR A 91 5.21 -2.40 -13.96
C THR A 91 3.75 -2.22 -13.55
N ASP A 92 3.43 -2.35 -12.25
CA ASP A 92 2.07 -2.17 -11.77
C ASP A 92 1.60 -0.71 -11.82
N TYR A 93 2.55 0.24 -11.83
CA TYR A 93 2.27 1.67 -11.96
C TYR A 93 2.40 2.12 -13.41
N VAL A 94 1.40 2.84 -13.88
CA VAL A 94 1.39 3.46 -15.21
C VAL A 94 1.14 4.95 -15.06
N ALA A 95 2.03 5.78 -15.61
CA ALA A 95 1.88 7.23 -15.61
C ALA A 95 0.62 7.67 -16.35
N ASN A 96 0.32 7.02 -17.49
CA ASN A 96 -0.68 7.43 -18.47
C ASN A 96 -0.39 8.81 -19.07
N ASN A 97 -1.20 9.25 -20.04
CA ASN A 97 -1.04 10.56 -20.67
C ASN A 97 -1.36 11.70 -19.69
N MET A 98 -1.04 12.94 -20.04
CA MET A 98 -1.28 14.08 -19.16
C MET A 98 -2.78 14.35 -18.86
N SER A 99 -3.69 13.94 -19.73
CA SER A 99 -5.15 14.03 -19.49
C SER A 99 -5.73 12.94 -18.59
N THR A 100 -4.95 11.90 -18.24
CA THR A 100 -5.43 10.75 -17.48
C THR A 100 -4.61 10.56 -16.21
N LEU A 101 -5.31 10.31 -15.10
CA LEU A 101 -4.68 10.06 -13.80
C LEU A 101 -3.76 8.83 -13.87
N PRO A 102 -2.64 8.81 -13.15
CA PRO A 102 -1.82 7.62 -13.03
C PRO A 102 -2.60 6.48 -12.37
N THR A 103 -2.27 5.24 -12.74
CA THR A 103 -2.99 4.05 -12.28
C THR A 103 -2.05 3.01 -11.69
N PHE A 104 -2.51 2.33 -10.64
CA PHE A 104 -1.91 1.11 -10.09
C PHE A 104 -2.81 -0.07 -10.43
N LYS A 105 -2.31 -1.03 -11.22
CA LYS A 105 -3.10 -2.17 -11.75
C LYS A 105 -4.45 -1.73 -12.33
N GLY A 106 -4.46 -0.62 -13.07
CA GLY A 106 -5.64 -0.05 -13.71
C GLY A 106 -6.57 0.78 -12.79
N GLN A 107 -6.24 0.96 -11.52
CA GLN A 107 -7.02 1.77 -10.57
C GLN A 107 -6.29 3.09 -10.25
N ASN A 108 -7.00 4.23 -10.31
CA ASN A 108 -6.45 5.54 -9.97
C ASN A 108 -6.56 5.83 -8.46
N ALA A 109 -6.00 6.95 -8.01
CA ALA A 109 -6.00 7.32 -6.59
C ALA A 109 -7.42 7.50 -6.00
N ASP A 110 -8.40 7.92 -6.81
CA ASP A 110 -9.79 8.13 -6.37
C ASP A 110 -10.50 6.81 -6.10
N ALA A 111 -10.22 5.78 -6.89
CA ALA A 111 -10.76 4.44 -6.67
C ALA A 111 -10.37 3.87 -5.30
N PHE A 112 -9.22 4.27 -4.75
CA PHE A 112 -8.76 3.85 -3.41
C PHE A 112 -9.25 4.75 -2.27
N GLN A 113 -9.70 5.97 -2.57
CA GLN A 113 -10.17 6.94 -1.58
C GLN A 113 -11.71 6.96 -1.47
N GLY A 114 -12.44 6.58 -2.52
CA GLY A 114 -13.89 6.56 -2.53
C GLY A 114 -14.48 5.44 -1.66
N ALA A 115 -15.41 5.78 -0.75
CA ALA A 115 -16.00 4.81 0.18
C ALA A 115 -16.71 3.62 -0.53
N ALA A 116 -17.34 3.87 -1.68
CA ALA A 116 -18.04 2.85 -2.46
C ALA A 116 -17.09 2.03 -3.37
N THR A 117 -16.02 2.64 -3.87
CA THR A 117 -15.10 2.03 -4.86
C THR A 117 -13.89 1.35 -4.23
N LYS A 118 -13.50 1.76 -3.02
CA LYS A 118 -12.31 1.28 -2.32
C LYS A 118 -12.26 -0.23 -2.17
N ALA A 119 -13.36 -0.88 -1.80
CA ALA A 119 -13.39 -2.35 -1.64
C ALA A 119 -13.12 -3.09 -2.97
N ALA A 120 -13.71 -2.60 -4.06
CA ALA A 120 -13.52 -3.16 -5.39
C ALA A 120 -12.08 -2.93 -5.88
N ALA A 121 -11.55 -1.72 -5.68
CA ALA A 121 -10.20 -1.35 -6.07
C ALA A 121 -9.14 -2.17 -5.32
N ILE A 122 -9.31 -2.38 -4.01
CA ILE A 122 -8.43 -3.22 -3.20
C ILE A 122 -8.45 -4.67 -3.71
N THR A 123 -9.63 -5.21 -3.98
CA THR A 123 -9.79 -6.59 -4.48
C THR A 123 -9.13 -6.75 -5.86
N ALA A 124 -9.37 -5.81 -6.78
CA ALA A 124 -8.79 -5.84 -8.13
C ALA A 124 -7.25 -5.69 -8.11
N ALA A 125 -6.73 -4.89 -7.19
CA ALA A 125 -5.30 -4.65 -7.06
C ALA A 125 -4.55 -5.76 -6.27
N GLY A 126 -5.29 -6.63 -5.58
CA GLY A 126 -4.75 -7.70 -4.75
C GLY A 126 -4.10 -7.20 -3.45
N LEU A 127 -4.67 -6.16 -2.82
CA LEU A 127 -4.10 -5.48 -1.63
C LEU A 127 -4.66 -5.98 -0.29
#